data_AF-A0A6C2YPU1-F1
#
_entry.id   AF-A0A6C2YPU1-F1
#
_cell.length_a   1.000
_cell.length_b   1.000
_cell.length_c   1.000
_cell.angle_alpha   90.00
_cell.angle_beta   90.00
_cell.angle_gamma   90.00
#
_symmetry.space_group_name_H-M   'P 1'
#
loop_
_entity.id
_entity.type
_entity.pdbx_description
1 polymer ?
#
loop_
_entity_poly.entity_id
_entity_poly.type
_entity_poly.pdbx_seq_one_letter_code
_entity_poly.pdbx_strand_id
1 'polypeptide(L)' 'MVERRRELDRRYQRKAKLLKLKIKLAAAKDDREKQLILDKIHLISPWWTPPVANS' A
#
# COMPACT_ATOMS: atom_id res chain seq x y z
N MET A 1 -19.14 -8.00 19.95
CA MET A 1 -17.84 -7.43 20.40
C MET A 1 -16.62 -8.08 19.72
N VAL A 2 -16.69 -9.31 19.22
CA VAL A 2 -15.59 -10.01 18.51
C VAL A 2 -15.47 -9.60 17.02
N GLU A 3 -16.59 -9.41 16.32
CA GLU A 3 -16.59 -9.01 14.90
C GLU A 3 -15.97 -7.62 14.68
N ARG A 4 -16.20 -6.68 15.62
CA ARG A 4 -15.53 -5.37 15.60
C ARG A 4 -14.01 -5.49 15.76
N ARG A 5 -13.53 -6.39 16.63
CA ARG A 5 -12.09 -6.65 16.80
C ARG A 5 -11.50 -7.25 15.51
N ARG A 6 -12.13 -8.29 14.94
CA ARG A 6 -11.69 -8.90 13.67
C ARG A 6 -11.66 -7.89 12.52
N GLU A 7 -12.66 -7.01 12.44
CA GLU A 7 -12.69 -5.96 11.41
C GLU A 7 -11.58 -4.92 11.61
N LEU A 8 -11.34 -4.51 12.85
CA LEU A 8 -10.21 -3.63 13.17
C LEU A 8 -8.87 -4.29 12.84
N ASP A 9 -8.69 -5.56 13.16
CA ASP A 9 -7.45 -6.28 12.86
C ASP A 9 -7.23 -6.38 11.34
N ARG A 10 -8.27 -6.69 10.56
CA ARG A 10 -8.22 -6.66 9.09
C ARG A 10 -7.84 -5.28 8.57
N ARG A 11 -8.40 -4.21 9.14
CA ARG A 11 -8.06 -2.82 8.78
C ARG A 11 -6.60 -2.49 9.09
N TYR A 12 -6.09 -2.89 10.25
CA TYR A 12 -4.69 -2.67 10.62
C TYR A 12 -3.73 -3.46 9.75
N GLN A 13 -4.05 -4.72 9.43
CA GLN A 13 -3.26 -5.52 8.50
C GLN A 13 -3.22 -4.92 7.09
N ARG A 14 -4.36 -4.43 6.58
CA ARG A 14 -4.41 -3.71 5.29
C ARG A 14 -3.51 -2.48 5.32
N LYS A 15 -3.57 -1.67 6.39
CA LYS A 15 -2.72 -0.49 6.57
C LYS A 15 -1.23 -0.85 6.60
N ALA A 16 -0.85 -1.87 7.38
CA ALA A 16 0.54 -2.33 7.48
C ALA A 16 1.07 -2.85 6.13
N LYS A 17 0.25 -3.59 5.38
CA LYS A 17 0.60 -4.07 4.04
C LYS A 17 0.80 -2.90 3.06
N LEU A 18 -0.09 -1.90 3.10
CA LEU A 18 0.03 -0.69 2.29
C LEU A 18 1.30 0.09 2.61
N LEU A 19 1.63 0.25 3.90
CA LEU A 19 2.87 0.91 4.33
C LEU A 19 4.11 0.18 3.79
N LYS A 20 4.15 -1.16 3.91
CA LYS A 20 5.25 -1.97 3.39
C LYS A 20 5.42 -1.83 1.88
N LEU A 21 4.32 -1.77 1.12
CA LEU A 21 4.37 -1.56 -0.32
C LEU A 21 4.86 -0.16 -0.68
N LYS A 22 4.43 0.89 0.05
CA LYS A 22 4.93 2.25 -0.17
C LYS A 22 6.43 2.39 0.09
N ILE A 23 6.93 1.76 1.16
CA ILE A 23 8.37 1.75 1.46
C ILE A 23 9.14 1.04 0.33
N LYS A 24 8.63 -0.10 -0.14
CA LYS A 24 9.23 -0.80 -1.29
C LYS A 24 9.21 0.06 -2.55
N LEU A 25 8.11 0.76 -2.82
CA LEU A 25 7.99 1.64 -3.98
C LEU A 25 9.03 2.77 -3.94
N ALA A 26 9.26 3.36 -2.76
CA ALA A 26 10.26 4.41 -2.58
C ALA A 26 11.70 3.90 -2.74
N ALA A 27 11.96 2.64 -2.40
CA ALA A 27 13.27 2.01 -2.52
C ALA A 27 13.53 1.38 -3.90
N ALA A 28 12.48 1.13 -4.69
CA ALA A 28 12.57 0.48 -5.99
C ALA A 28 13.31 1.38 -6.99
N LYS A 29 14.34 0.81 -7.63
CA LYS A 29 15.18 1.51 -8.61
C LYS A 29 14.69 1.27 -10.04
N ASP A 30 14.21 0.06 -10.31
CA ASP A 30 13.73 -0.38 -11.61
C ASP A 30 12.25 -0.02 -11.80
N ASP A 31 11.91 0.44 -13.00
CA ASP A 31 10.55 0.84 -13.36
C ASP A 31 9.60 -0.35 -13.45
N ARG A 32 10.10 -1.54 -13.84
CA ARG A 32 9.29 -2.77 -13.80
C ARG A 32 8.91 -3.14 -12.38
N GLU A 33 9.83 -3.01 -11.43
CA GLU A 33 9.58 -3.27 -10.02
C GLU A 33 8.56 -2.26 -9.46
N LYS A 34 8.74 -0.96 -9.77
CA LYS A 34 7.78 0.09 -9.37
C LYS A 34 6.37 -0.23 -9.87
N GLN A 35 6.20 -0.63 -11.13
CA GLN A 35 4.89 -0.96 -11.68
C GLN A 35 4.25 -2.15 -10.93
N LEU A 36 5.00 -3.23 -10.70
CA LEU A 36 4.51 -4.39 -9.95
C LEU A 36 4.10 -4.05 -8.51
N ILE A 37 4.75 -3.06 -7.89
CA ILE A 37 4.39 -2.58 -6.56
C ILE A 37 3.14 -1.69 -6.64
N LEU A 38 3.05 -0.81 -7.63
CA LEU A 38 1.87 0.04 -7.87
C LEU A 38 0.61 -0.79 -8.08
N ASP A 39 0.66 -1.82 -8.92
CA ASP A 39 -0.47 -2.73 -9.16
C ASP A 39 -0.97 -3.33 -7.84
N LYS A 40 -0.05 -3.75 -6.95
CA LYS A 40 -0.40 -4.29 -5.63
C LYS A 40 -1.01 -3.24 -4.70
N ILE A 41 -0.58 -1.98 -4.80
CA ILE A 41 -1.16 -0.90 -4.02
C ILE A 41 -2.58 -0.61 -4.52
N HIS A 42 -2.81 -0.56 -5.83
CA HIS A 42 -4.13 -0.30 -6.41
C HIS A 42 -5.14 -1.43 -6.15
N LEU A 43 -4.70 -2.68 -6.04
CA LEU A 43 -5.58 -3.77 -5.57
C LEU A 43 -6.11 -3.54 -4.14
N ILE A 44 -5.35 -2.86 -3.27
CA ILE A 44 -5.74 -2.61 -1.88
C ILE A 44 -6.43 -1.24 -1.73
N SER A 45 -5.98 -0.26 -2.48
CA SER A 45 -6.48 1.12 -2.48
C SER A 45 -6.50 1.64 -3.92
N PRO A 46 -7.59 1.39 -4.67
CA PRO A 46 -7.70 1.72 -6.09
C PRO A 46 -7.45 3.19 -6.42
N TRP A 47 -7.84 4.08 -5.50
CA TRP A 47 -7.74 5.53 -5.66
C TRP A 47 -6.46 6.12 -5.06
N TRP A 48 -5.48 5.28 -4.72
CA TRP A 48 -4.23 5.78 -4.16
C TRP A 48 -3.36 6.39 -5.27
N THR A 49 -2.99 7.65 -5.09
CA THR A 49 -2.02 8.34 -5.91
C THR A 49 -0.69 8.46 -5.16
N PRO A 50 0.45 8.29 -5.86
CA PRO A 50 1.75 8.58 -5.27
C PRO A 50 1.82 10.06 -4.89
N PRO A 51 2.46 10.41 -3.77
CA PRO A 51 2.75 11.81 -3.48
C PRO A 51 3.64 12.33 -4.61
N VAL A 52 3.19 13.40 -5.28
CA VAL A 52 4.04 14.14 -6.22
C VAL A 52 5.27 14.57 -5.45
N ALA A 53 6.44 14.15 -5.91
CA ALA A 53 7.70 14.68 -5.43
C ALA A 53 7.70 16.15 -5.86
N ASN A 54 7.37 17.05 -4.94
CA ASN A 54 7.55 18.47 -5.17
C ASN A 54 9.06 18.69 -5.29
N SER A 55 9.48 18.96 -6.52
CA SER A 55 10.84 19.32 -6.92
C SER A 55 11.31 20.59 -6.23
#